data_AF-A0A6I9V3D1-F1
#
_entry.id   AF-A0A6I9V3D1-F1
#
_cell.length_a   1.000
_cell.length_b   1.000
_cell.length_c   1.000
_cell.angle_alpha   90.00
_cell.angle_beta   90.00
_cell.angle_gamma   90.00
#
_symmetry.space_group_name_H-M   'P 1'
#
loop_
_entity.id
_entity.type
_entity.pdbx_description
1 polymer ?
#
loop_
_entity_poly.entity_id
_entity_poly.type
_entity_poly.pdbx_seq_one_letter_code
_entity_poly.pdbx_strand_id
1 'polypeptide(L)'
;MKDEDGFYYPHNLDFRGRAYPMHPYLNHLGSDLCRGILEFAEGRPLGKSGLRWLKIHLANVYGGGVDKLSYEGRVSFTENHLGDIFDSADRPLEGRRWWLGAEDPFQCLATCINLSEALRSPCPESTVSHMPVHQDGSCNGLQHYAALGRDKLGAAAVNLVAGDKPADVYSGIAAR
;
A
#
# COMPACT_ATOMS: atom_id res chain seq x y z
N MET A 1 -19.97 8.43 12.87
CA MET A 1 -18.76 7.76 12.36
C MET A 1 -17.50 8.48 12.77
N LYS A 2 -17.30 9.78 12.46
CA LYS A 2 -16.06 10.48 12.86
C LYS A 2 -15.82 10.46 14.38
N ASP A 3 -16.87 10.61 15.17
CA ASP A 3 -16.79 10.67 16.64
C ASP A 3 -17.03 9.31 17.31
N GLU A 4 -17.07 8.22 16.54
CA GLU A 4 -17.21 6.86 17.07
C GLU A 4 -15.81 6.25 17.26
N ASP A 5 -15.62 5.43 18.31
CA ASP A 5 -14.35 4.73 18.56
C ASP A 5 -13.95 3.78 17.42
N GLY A 6 -14.93 3.28 16.66
CA GLY A 6 -14.74 2.42 15.52
C GLY A 6 -16.04 1.82 15.01
N PHE A 7 -15.99 1.16 13.86
CA PHE A 7 -17.15 0.49 13.27
C PHE A 7 -16.70 -0.71 12.43
N TYR A 8 -17.65 -1.59 12.10
CA TYR A 8 -17.39 -2.84 11.41
C TYR A 8 -18.08 -2.87 10.05
N TYR A 9 -17.42 -3.51 9.08
CA TYR A 9 -18.01 -3.84 7.78
C TYR A 9 -18.47 -5.29 7.77
N PRO A 10 -19.78 -5.59 7.89
CA PRO A 10 -20.27 -6.92 7.62
C PRO A 10 -20.11 -7.23 6.12
N HIS A 11 -19.68 -8.44 5.79
CA HIS A 11 -19.38 -8.87 4.41
C HIS A 11 -20.41 -9.88 3.90
N ASN A 12 -20.67 -9.85 2.59
CA ASN A 12 -21.42 -10.86 1.85
C ASN A 12 -20.55 -11.45 0.73
N LEU A 13 -20.95 -12.60 0.18
CA LEU A 13 -20.21 -13.31 -0.88
C LEU A 13 -20.97 -13.26 -2.21
N ASP A 14 -20.26 -13.11 -3.33
CA ASP A 14 -20.81 -13.37 -4.66
C ASP A 14 -20.89 -14.88 -4.96
N PHE A 15 -21.46 -15.25 -6.12
CA PHE A 15 -21.61 -16.65 -6.54
C PHE A 15 -20.27 -17.42 -6.73
N ARG A 16 -19.13 -16.70 -6.78
CA ARG A 16 -17.78 -17.28 -6.89
C ARG A 16 -17.05 -17.28 -5.55
N GLY A 17 -17.69 -16.78 -4.49
CA GLY A 17 -17.11 -16.69 -3.15
C GLY A 17 -16.26 -15.45 -2.88
N ARG A 18 -16.29 -14.43 -3.75
CA ARG A 18 -15.59 -13.15 -3.46
C ARG A 18 -16.36 -12.36 -2.40
N ALA A 19 -15.64 -11.87 -1.39
CA ALA A 19 -16.23 -11.10 -0.30
C ALA A 19 -16.34 -9.61 -0.62
N TYR A 20 -17.47 -9.02 -0.25
CA TYR A 20 -17.79 -7.60 -0.43
C TYR A 20 -18.43 -7.03 0.84
N PRO A 21 -18.05 -5.82 1.29
CA PRO A 21 -18.79 -5.11 2.32
C PRO A 21 -20.25 -4.91 1.91
N MET A 22 -21.19 -5.16 2.82
CA MET A 22 -22.61 -4.94 2.53
C MET A 22 -22.95 -3.44 2.40
N HIS A 23 -22.14 -2.55 2.98
CA HIS A 23 -22.39 -1.11 2.94
C HIS A 23 -21.84 -0.50 1.64
N PRO A 24 -22.69 0.11 0.79
CA PRO A 24 -22.30 0.43 -0.59
C PRO A 24 -21.56 1.77 -0.76
N TYR A 25 -21.65 2.70 0.19
CA TYR A 25 -21.18 4.09 -0.01
C TYR A 25 -19.74 4.30 0.46
N LEU A 26 -19.48 4.20 1.76
CA LEU A 26 -18.15 4.27 2.34
C LEU A 26 -17.70 2.86 2.70
N ASN A 27 -16.69 2.35 2.01
CA ASN A 27 -16.05 1.09 2.35
C ASN A 27 -14.61 1.02 1.80
N HIS A 28 -13.82 0.12 2.38
CA HIS A 28 -12.40 -0.06 2.05
C HIS A 28 -12.15 -0.72 0.69
N LEU A 29 -13.18 -1.20 -0.02
CA LEU A 29 -13.07 -1.67 -1.42
C LEU A 29 -13.26 -0.53 -2.43
N GLY A 30 -13.70 0.64 -1.98
CA GLY A 30 -14.01 1.81 -2.82
C GLY A 30 -12.79 2.46 -3.48
N SER A 31 -12.97 3.72 -3.87
CA SER A 31 -11.92 4.54 -4.50
C SER A 31 -10.75 4.83 -3.56
N ASP A 32 -9.65 5.35 -4.11
CA ASP A 32 -8.50 5.85 -3.34
C ASP A 32 -8.93 6.79 -2.20
N LEU A 33 -9.86 7.73 -2.46
CA LEU A 33 -10.43 8.60 -1.42
C LEU A 33 -11.07 7.79 -0.28
N CYS A 34 -11.86 6.76 -0.58
CA CYS A 34 -12.49 5.94 0.44
C CYS A 34 -11.45 5.17 1.27
N ARG A 35 -10.37 4.70 0.64
CA ARG A 35 -9.30 3.97 1.31
C ARG A 35 -8.42 4.90 2.15
N GLY A 36 -8.09 6.08 1.63
CA GLY A 36 -7.23 7.06 2.30
C GLY A 36 -7.85 7.72 3.53
N ILE A 37 -9.18 7.66 3.69
CA ILE A 37 -9.87 8.18 4.88
C ILE A 37 -10.18 7.10 5.94
N LEU A 38 -9.91 5.82 5.65
CA LEU A 38 -10.17 4.70 6.55
C LEU A 38 -8.87 4.15 7.12
N GLU A 39 -8.84 3.94 8.42
CA GLU A 39 -7.74 3.28 9.15
C GLU A 39 -8.30 2.24 10.12
N PHE A 40 -7.44 1.40 10.70
CA PHE A 40 -7.87 0.45 11.71
C PHE A 40 -8.22 1.17 13.01
N ALA A 41 -9.35 0.84 13.64
CA ALA A 41 -9.70 1.37 14.96
C ALA A 41 -8.69 0.95 16.04
N GLU A 42 -8.21 -0.29 15.99
CA GLU A 42 -7.16 -0.80 16.89
C GLU A 42 -5.78 -0.63 16.23
N GLY A 43 -4.98 0.27 16.77
CA GLY A 43 -3.60 0.48 16.33
C GLY A 43 -2.62 -0.56 16.89
N ARG A 44 -1.46 -0.69 16.24
CA ARG A 44 -0.35 -1.55 16.69
C ARG A 44 0.95 -0.77 16.71
N PRO A 45 1.84 -0.99 17.71
CA PRO A 45 3.19 -0.42 17.66
C PRO A 45 3.92 -0.94 16.42
N LEU A 46 4.61 -0.05 15.70
CA LEU A 46 5.32 -0.41 14.47
C LEU A 46 6.36 -1.52 14.69
N GLY A 47 7.04 -1.50 15.83
CA GLY A 47 8.14 -2.40 16.14
C GLY A 47 9.29 -2.31 15.14
N LYS A 48 10.19 -3.31 15.19
CA LYS A 48 11.43 -3.33 14.39
C LYS A 48 11.21 -3.32 12.88
N SER A 49 10.12 -3.93 12.41
CA SER A 49 9.85 -4.09 10.97
C SER A 49 8.75 -3.17 10.44
N GLY A 50 7.83 -2.69 11.29
CA GLY A 50 6.68 -1.90 10.84
C GLY A 50 7.08 -0.59 10.20
N LEU A 51 8.10 0.10 10.72
CA LEU A 51 8.60 1.33 10.09
C LEU A 51 9.13 1.07 8.67
N ARG A 52 9.85 -0.04 8.48
CA ARG A 52 10.32 -0.46 7.14
C ARG A 52 9.15 -0.74 6.21
N TRP A 53 8.12 -1.44 6.70
CA TRP A 53 6.92 -1.75 5.91
C TRP A 53 6.08 -0.52 5.59
N LEU A 54 6.03 0.47 6.48
CA LEU A 54 5.36 1.74 6.22
C LEU A 54 6.06 2.54 5.11
N LYS A 55 7.40 2.53 5.08
CA LYS A 55 8.19 3.11 3.98
C LYS A 55 7.94 2.37 2.66
N ILE A 56 7.95 1.03 2.68
CA ILE A 56 7.60 0.23 1.49
C ILE A 56 6.17 0.52 1.03
N HIS A 57 5.23 0.67 1.95
CA HIS A 57 3.84 0.98 1.64
C HIS A 57 3.71 2.33 0.93
N LEU A 58 4.37 3.38 1.44
CA LEU A 58 4.42 4.70 0.81
C LEU A 58 4.90 4.59 -0.65
N ALA A 59 6.00 3.88 -0.87
CA ALA A 59 6.55 3.65 -2.21
C ALA A 59 5.60 2.87 -3.13
N ASN A 60 4.84 1.92 -2.58
CA ASN A 60 3.83 1.16 -3.35
C ASN A 60 2.67 2.05 -3.79
N VAL A 61 2.09 2.84 -2.87
CA VAL A 61 0.94 3.72 -3.18
C VAL A 61 1.35 4.93 -4.02
N TYR A 62 2.64 5.33 -3.97
CA TYR A 62 3.17 6.32 -4.91
C TYR A 62 3.12 5.79 -6.35
N GLY A 63 3.40 4.51 -6.57
CA GLY A 63 3.30 3.88 -7.88
C GLY A 63 4.33 4.43 -8.89
N GLY A 64 3.97 4.51 -10.17
CA GLY A 64 4.82 5.09 -11.22
C GLY A 64 6.06 4.24 -11.53
N GLY A 65 6.01 2.94 -11.24
CA GLY A 65 7.14 2.02 -11.38
C GLY A 65 8.03 1.92 -10.15
N VAL A 66 7.80 2.73 -9.11
CA VAL A 66 8.50 2.62 -7.82
C VAL A 66 8.11 1.31 -7.11
N ASP A 67 6.86 0.89 -7.25
CA ASP A 67 6.33 -0.40 -6.79
C ASP A 67 7.00 -1.61 -7.45
N LYS A 68 7.74 -1.41 -8.55
CA LYS A 68 8.49 -2.45 -9.27
C LYS A 68 9.95 -2.56 -8.82
N LEU A 69 10.40 -1.66 -7.96
CA LEU A 69 11.72 -1.76 -7.33
C LEU A 69 11.76 -2.93 -6.34
N SER A 70 12.98 -3.36 -5.98
CA SER A 70 13.19 -4.23 -4.84
C SER A 70 12.73 -3.53 -3.55
N TYR A 71 12.50 -4.29 -2.47
CA TYR A 71 12.10 -3.68 -1.20
C TYR A 71 13.11 -2.64 -0.70
N GLU A 72 14.41 -2.88 -0.86
CA GLU A 72 15.44 -1.90 -0.52
C GLU A 72 15.37 -0.65 -1.41
N GLY A 73 15.08 -0.83 -2.71
CA GLY A 73 14.86 0.30 -3.61
C GLY A 73 13.66 1.16 -3.20
N ARG A 74 12.58 0.53 -2.71
CA ARG A 74 11.38 1.22 -2.20
C ARG A 74 11.63 1.96 -0.89
N VAL A 75 12.41 1.36 0.02
CA VAL A 75 12.86 2.04 1.24
C VAL A 75 13.71 3.26 0.87
N SER A 76 14.72 3.09 0.01
CA SER A 76 15.58 4.19 -0.45
C SER A 76 14.79 5.29 -1.15
N PHE A 77 13.77 4.96 -1.96
CA PHE A 77 12.87 5.95 -2.54
C PHE A 77 12.23 6.82 -1.45
N THR A 78 11.72 6.19 -0.39
CA THR A 78 11.09 6.91 0.72
C THR A 78 12.09 7.79 1.48
N GLU A 79 13.27 7.27 1.80
CA GLU A 79 14.32 8.03 2.49
C GLU A 79 14.77 9.27 1.69
N ASN A 80 14.85 9.15 0.36
CA ASN A 80 15.26 10.24 -0.52
C ASN A 80 14.20 11.36 -0.62
N HIS A 81 12.95 11.08 -0.23
CA HIS A 81 11.83 12.03 -0.32
C HIS A 81 11.29 12.44 1.05
N LEU A 82 12.04 12.23 2.15
CA LEU A 82 11.59 12.62 3.51
C LEU A 82 11.15 14.09 3.60
N GLY A 83 11.85 14.99 2.90
CA GLY A 83 11.46 16.40 2.87
C GLY A 83 10.08 16.63 2.24
N ASP A 84 9.73 15.89 1.20
CA ASP A 84 8.42 15.95 0.52
C ASP A 84 7.32 15.28 1.32
N ILE A 85 7.66 14.20 2.04
CA ILE A 85 6.77 13.51 2.96
C ILE A 85 6.37 14.43 4.11
N PHE A 86 7.34 15.06 4.77
CA PHE A 86 7.07 16.01 5.85
C PHE A 86 6.27 17.23 5.36
N ASP A 87 6.62 17.77 4.19
CA ASP A 87 5.88 18.89 3.58
C ASP A 87 4.43 18.52 3.24
N SER A 88 4.22 17.32 2.68
CA SER A 88 2.88 16.81 2.37
C SER A 88 2.03 16.58 3.63
N ALA A 89 2.65 16.12 4.72
CA ALA A 89 1.96 15.93 5.99
C ALA A 89 1.61 17.27 6.68
N ASP A 90 2.52 18.24 6.67
CA ASP A 90 2.35 19.51 7.39
C ASP A 90 1.52 20.54 6.63
N ARG A 91 1.66 20.59 5.31
CA ARG A 91 1.06 21.60 4.42
C ARG A 91 0.46 20.95 3.18
N PRO A 92 -0.55 20.07 3.34
CA PRO A 92 -1.07 19.24 2.25
C PRO A 92 -1.63 20.04 1.07
N LEU A 93 -2.10 21.28 1.28
CA LEU A 93 -2.70 22.12 0.24
C LEU A 93 -1.82 23.31 -0.15
N GLU A 94 -1.02 23.85 0.78
CA GLU A 94 -0.22 25.05 0.60
C GLU A 94 1.27 24.77 0.32
N GLY A 95 1.71 23.53 0.50
CA GLY A 95 3.08 23.08 0.27
C GLY A 95 3.37 22.74 -1.21
N ARG A 96 4.35 21.87 -1.42
CA ARG A 96 4.72 21.34 -2.74
C ARG A 96 3.70 20.38 -3.31
N ARG A 97 2.81 19.84 -2.47
CA ARG A 97 1.74 18.90 -2.84
C ARG A 97 2.27 17.68 -3.59
N TRP A 98 3.44 17.18 -3.18
CA TRP A 98 4.11 16.04 -3.80
C TRP A 98 3.23 14.78 -3.83
N TRP A 99 2.43 14.58 -2.79
CA TRP A 99 1.46 13.47 -2.69
C TRP A 99 0.44 13.43 -3.85
N LEU A 100 0.15 14.54 -4.55
CA LEU A 100 -0.71 14.55 -5.73
C LEU A 100 -0.08 13.87 -6.95
N GLY A 101 1.23 13.64 -6.94
CA GLY A 101 1.94 12.93 -8.01
C GLY A 101 1.88 11.41 -7.90
N ALA A 102 1.32 10.86 -6.81
CA ALA A 102 1.15 9.44 -6.60
C ALA A 102 0.03 8.85 -7.48
N GLU A 103 0.09 7.55 -7.77
CA GLU A 103 -1.01 6.81 -8.40
C GLU A 103 -2.25 6.72 -7.49
N ASP A 104 -2.03 6.61 -6.17
CA ASP A 104 -3.07 6.65 -5.13
C ASP A 104 -2.84 7.85 -4.17
N PRO A 105 -3.20 9.09 -4.55
CA PRO A 105 -2.87 10.30 -3.80
C PRO A 105 -3.35 10.33 -2.35
N PHE A 106 -4.62 9.97 -2.08
CA PHE A 106 -5.17 10.08 -0.73
C PHE A 106 -4.56 9.04 0.22
N GLN A 107 -4.33 7.81 -0.25
CA GLN A 107 -3.57 6.81 0.51
C GLN A 107 -2.10 7.25 0.71
N CYS A 108 -1.47 7.87 -0.29
CA CYS A 108 -0.13 8.44 -0.18
C CYS A 108 -0.09 9.53 0.90
N LEU A 109 -1.03 10.47 0.91
CA LEU A 109 -1.13 11.53 1.91
C LEU A 109 -1.34 10.96 3.33
N ALA A 110 -2.26 10.01 3.49
CA ALA A 110 -2.49 9.35 4.78
C ALA A 110 -1.20 8.67 5.30
N THR A 111 -0.47 8.01 4.40
CA THR A 111 0.81 7.37 4.73
C THR A 111 1.90 8.40 5.05
N CYS A 112 1.95 9.54 4.34
CA CYS A 112 2.86 10.65 4.65
C CYS A 112 2.65 11.19 6.07
N ILE A 113 1.39 11.36 6.47
CA ILE A 113 1.02 11.82 7.82
C ILE A 113 1.48 10.81 8.87
N ASN A 114 1.12 9.54 8.72
CA ASN A 114 1.47 8.50 9.70
C ASN A 114 2.99 8.28 9.79
N LEU A 115 3.70 8.27 8.66
CA LEU A 115 5.15 8.14 8.62
C LEU A 115 5.84 9.36 9.25
N SER A 116 5.32 10.56 9.05
CA SER A 116 5.85 11.79 9.66
C SER A 116 5.72 11.76 11.17
N GLU A 117 4.57 11.32 11.69
CA GLU A 117 4.36 11.12 13.14
C GLU A 117 5.37 10.12 13.70
N ALA A 118 5.53 8.96 13.05
CA ALA A 118 6.48 7.94 13.48
C ALA A 118 7.92 8.44 13.48
N LEU A 119 8.36 9.15 12.44
CA LEU A 119 9.74 9.64 12.32
C LEU A 119 10.05 10.82 13.25
N ARG A 120 9.04 11.56 13.70
CA ARG A 120 9.19 12.64 14.70
C ARG A 120 9.23 12.11 16.13
N SER A 121 8.77 10.89 16.35
CA SER A 121 8.87 10.22 17.65
C SER A 121 10.33 9.96 18.02
N PRO A 122 10.73 10.15 19.30
CA PRO A 122 12.06 9.75 19.77
C PRO A 122 12.27 8.22 19.69
N CYS A 123 11.19 7.44 19.64
CA CYS A 123 11.22 6.00 19.41
C CYS A 123 10.19 5.64 18.33
N PRO A 124 10.56 5.70 17.03
CA PRO A 124 9.65 5.39 15.94
C PRO A 124 9.03 3.98 16.02
N GLU A 125 9.78 3.00 16.56
CA GLU A 125 9.29 1.62 16.71
C GLU A 125 8.14 1.49 17.73
N SER A 126 8.03 2.42 18.69
CA SER A 126 6.94 2.41 19.68
C SER A 126 5.73 3.22 19.23
N THR A 127 5.81 3.93 18.10
CA THR A 127 4.66 4.67 17.56
C THR A 127 3.55 3.69 17.22
N VAL A 128 2.35 3.94 17.75
CA VAL A 128 1.15 3.16 17.47
C VAL A 128 0.61 3.63 16.12
N SER A 129 0.63 2.75 15.12
CA SER A 129 0.09 3.03 13.79
C SER A 129 -1.24 2.30 13.58
N HIS A 130 -2.16 3.02 12.96
CA HIS A 130 -3.48 2.53 12.55
C HIS A 130 -3.53 2.24 11.04
N MET A 131 -2.45 2.56 10.31
CA MET A 131 -2.43 2.49 8.86
C MET A 131 -2.44 1.04 8.34
N PRO A 132 -3.39 0.69 7.46
CA PRO A 132 -3.32 -0.58 6.72
C PRO A 132 -2.16 -0.56 5.72
N VAL A 133 -1.28 -1.57 5.78
CA VAL A 133 -0.22 -1.79 4.79
C VAL A 133 -0.65 -2.87 3.81
N HIS A 134 -0.87 -2.48 2.55
CA HIS A 134 -1.35 -3.39 1.51
C HIS A 134 -0.25 -4.31 0.96
N GLN A 135 -0.61 -5.58 0.70
CA GLN A 135 0.17 -6.57 -0.03
C GLN A 135 -0.75 -7.21 -1.07
N ASP A 136 -0.31 -7.28 -2.32
CA ASP A 136 -1.07 -7.86 -3.42
C ASP A 136 -0.18 -8.75 -4.31
N GLY A 137 -0.81 -9.71 -4.99
CA GLY A 137 -0.14 -10.58 -5.95
C GLY A 137 -0.09 -9.93 -7.33
N SER A 138 1.05 -9.99 -8.01
CA SER A 138 1.17 -9.55 -9.41
C SER A 138 0.35 -10.47 -10.32
N CYS A 139 -0.94 -10.15 -10.49
CA CYS A 139 -1.94 -10.93 -11.22
C CYS A 139 -2.21 -12.33 -10.61
N ASN A 140 -2.98 -12.39 -9.51
CA ASN A 140 -3.32 -13.65 -8.83
C ASN A 140 -3.93 -14.71 -9.77
N GLY A 141 -4.70 -14.31 -10.78
CA GLY A 141 -5.26 -15.24 -11.76
C GLY A 141 -4.18 -16.02 -12.53
N LEU A 142 -3.15 -15.33 -13.02
CA LEU A 142 -2.01 -15.97 -13.69
C LEU A 142 -1.12 -16.74 -12.72
N GLN A 143 -1.00 -16.29 -11.47
CA GLN A 143 -0.34 -17.08 -10.41
C GLN A 143 -1.03 -18.44 -10.23
N HIS A 144 -2.37 -18.47 -10.18
CA HIS A 144 -3.12 -19.72 -10.10
C HIS A 144 -2.92 -20.59 -11.35
N TYR A 145 -2.97 -20.02 -12.57
CA TYR A 145 -2.70 -20.79 -13.79
C TYR A 145 -1.30 -21.40 -13.82
N ALA A 146 -0.28 -20.61 -13.49
CA ALA A 146 1.10 -21.08 -13.44
C ALA A 146 1.29 -22.20 -12.42
N ALA A 147 0.68 -22.09 -11.23
CA ALA A 147 0.73 -23.11 -10.20
C ALA A 147 0.00 -24.41 -10.62
N LEU A 148 -1.22 -24.29 -11.18
CA LEU A 148 -2.00 -25.43 -11.67
C LEU A 148 -1.29 -26.18 -12.80
N GLY A 149 -0.75 -25.43 -13.76
CA GLY A 149 -0.02 -25.99 -14.91
C GLY A 149 1.43 -26.37 -14.61
N ARG A 150 1.96 -26.01 -13.44
CA ARG A 150 3.40 -26.08 -13.09
C ARG A 150 4.29 -25.43 -14.16
N ASP A 151 3.80 -24.35 -14.77
CA ASP A 151 4.52 -23.60 -15.79
C ASP A 151 5.61 -22.75 -15.15
N LYS A 152 6.87 -23.15 -15.33
CA LYS A 152 8.04 -22.45 -14.78
C LYS A 152 8.22 -21.05 -15.36
N LEU A 153 7.93 -20.86 -16.65
CA LEU A 153 8.12 -19.57 -17.31
C LEU A 153 7.04 -18.59 -16.85
N GLY A 154 5.78 -19.04 -16.84
CA GLY A 154 4.66 -18.31 -16.26
C GLY A 154 4.92 -17.96 -14.79
N ALA A 155 5.33 -18.94 -13.98
CA ALA A 155 5.63 -18.76 -12.56
C ALA A 155 6.71 -17.69 -12.30
N ALA A 156 7.76 -17.64 -13.12
CA ALA A 156 8.78 -16.60 -13.03
C ALA A 156 8.24 -15.21 -13.39
N ALA A 157 7.33 -15.11 -14.38
CA ALA A 157 6.74 -13.83 -14.80
C ALA A 157 5.78 -13.22 -13.77
N VAL A 158 5.21 -14.04 -12.87
CA VAL A 158 4.21 -13.64 -11.86
C VAL A 158 4.69 -13.82 -10.42
N ASN A 159 6.01 -13.85 -10.21
CA ASN A 159 6.64 -13.83 -8.88
C ASN A 159 6.39 -15.07 -7.99
N LEU A 160 6.10 -16.23 -8.58
CA LEU A 160 6.06 -17.50 -7.85
C LEU A 160 7.45 -18.13 -7.67
N VAL A 161 8.40 -17.78 -8.54
CA VAL A 161 9.82 -18.11 -8.38
C VAL A 161 10.51 -16.92 -7.72
N ALA A 162 11.33 -17.19 -6.71
CA ALA A 162 12.10 -16.14 -6.03
C ALA A 162 13.01 -15.39 -7.02
N GLY A 163 13.07 -14.08 -6.87
CA GLY A 163 13.94 -13.20 -7.64
C GLY A 163 14.31 -11.95 -6.84
N ASP A 164 15.38 -11.26 -7.24
CA ASP A 164 15.91 -10.10 -6.52
C ASP A 164 15.04 -8.84 -6.66
N LYS A 165 14.24 -8.77 -7.72
CA LYS A 165 13.25 -7.73 -7.98
C LYS A 165 11.94 -8.34 -8.46
N PRO A 166 10.80 -7.66 -8.25
CA PRO A 166 9.53 -8.08 -8.82
C PRO A 166 9.62 -8.19 -10.35
N ALA A 167 9.18 -9.31 -10.89
CA ALA A 167 8.84 -9.45 -12.29
C ALA A 167 7.54 -8.70 -12.58
N ASP A 168 7.48 -8.09 -13.77
CA ASP A 168 6.33 -7.34 -14.26
C ASP A 168 5.83 -7.97 -15.56
N VAL A 169 4.82 -8.84 -15.42
CA VAL A 169 4.18 -9.52 -16.55
C VAL A 169 3.56 -8.52 -17.54
N TYR A 170 3.08 -7.36 -17.07
CA TYR A 170 2.42 -6.38 -17.92
C TYR A 170 3.41 -5.69 -18.84
N SER A 171 4.56 -5.25 -18.31
CA SER A 171 5.65 -4.71 -19.15
C SER A 171 6.18 -5.76 -20.12
N GLY A 172 6.28 -7.03 -19.69
CA GLY A 172 6.70 -8.13 -20.54
C GLY A 172 5.76 -8.43 -21.70
N ILE A 173 4.45 -8.18 -21.53
CA ILE A 173 3.46 -8.27 -22.60
C ILE A 173 3.51 -7.02 -23.50
N ALA A 174 3.60 -5.83 -22.92
CA ALA A 174 3.62 -4.57 -23.67
C ALA A 174 4.85 -4.43 -24.61
N ALA A 175 5.96 -5.10 -24.29
CA ALA A 175 7.17 -5.11 -25.11
C ALA A 175 7.17 -6.16 -26.25
N ARG A 176 6.12 -6.99 -26.35
CA ARG A 176 5.97 -8.00 -27.42
C ARG A 176 5.19 -7.44 -28.60
#